data_AF-A0A401LWJ5-F1
#
_entry.id   AF-A0A401LWJ5-F1
#
_cell.length_a   1.000
_cell.length_b   1.000
_cell.length_c   1.000
_cell.angle_alpha   90.00
_cell.angle_beta   90.00
_cell.angle_gamma   90.00
#
_symmetry.space_group_name_H-M   'P 1'
#
loop_
_entity.id
_entity.type
_entity.pdbx_description
1 polymer ?
#
loop_
_entity_poly.entity_id
_entity_poly.type
_entity_poly.pdbx_seq_one_letter_code
_entity_poly.pdbx_strand_id
1 'polypeptide(L)'
;MKCEEFKKNIVELCDKNTDPRLIDECMRHMEECSECKSYYEGYMATVNMLCPRYAPMTIQPTSPKTKIESYTIEEKHSKKQHKIQQLRIRFTQIAAALIIFVAGVMTGLSNLFSTDAKAVTSPSLIFEQAIRNVHNAGSFIINMNARTLPNENMAYFDPEAEFIKISLKVLHQNDSTFWRLEKEGGRTILFDGREQYMWDKIGSKVRGSVNTGFMEDFASLLQPEKLLEQQKTAIADNNKGNIKISEDDSKIVITTYTEMYDNNLYSLLNNSKQEKHKCIMENVFTKNDGLLREIKVWIELDDKKVLILSSSDIKYNTLLRKEDLLHLPNIDKSQWVQAEEPLLKEGVRLQTLQNETATDAARRILTAITSGNSEQAKEALRAYDQTELTKRLKGCKVSEFSMPKKKDDYAGVYIFYKLTQPDGTSQMHYIALRQNNDQRIWILDGGI
;
A
#
# COMPACT_ATOMS: atom_id res chain seq x y z
N MET A 1 32.01 -0.04 -17.62
CA MET A 1 30.79 -0.86 -17.65
C MET A 1 30.09 -0.71 -19.00
N LYS A 2 29.43 -1.77 -19.50
CA LYS A 2 28.53 -1.70 -20.69
C LYS A 2 27.06 -1.56 -20.25
N CYS A 3 26.18 -1.05 -21.12
CA CYS A 3 24.76 -0.84 -20.78
C CYS A 3 24.05 -2.11 -20.29
N GLU A 4 24.29 -3.27 -20.91
CA GLU A 4 23.71 -4.56 -20.47
C GLU A 4 24.20 -5.02 -19.10
N GLU A 5 25.47 -4.73 -18.79
CA GLU A 5 26.10 -5.03 -17.50
C GLU A 5 25.56 -4.10 -16.40
N PHE A 6 25.34 -2.83 -16.74
CA PHE A 6 24.64 -1.87 -15.87
C PHE A 6 23.20 -2.29 -15.58
N LYS A 7 22.41 -2.61 -16.62
CA LYS A 7 21.01 -3.05 -16.48
C LYS A 7 20.89 -4.32 -15.63
N LYS A 8 21.87 -5.23 -15.70
CA LYS A 8 21.94 -6.45 -14.87
C LYS A 8 22.29 -6.16 -13.40
N ASN A 9 23.19 -5.22 -13.15
CA ASN A 9 23.70 -4.91 -11.81
C ASN A 9 22.91 -3.80 -11.08
N ILE A 10 21.88 -3.23 -11.70
CA ILE A 10 21.14 -2.07 -11.16
C ILE A 10 20.51 -2.31 -9.78
N VAL A 11 20.14 -3.55 -9.47
CA VAL A 11 19.53 -3.93 -8.18
C VAL A 11 20.53 -3.83 -7.03
N GLU A 12 21.81 -4.07 -7.31
CA GLU A 12 22.91 -3.97 -6.34
C GLU A 12 23.03 -2.53 -5.79
N LEU A 13 22.63 -1.52 -6.57
CA LEU A 13 22.59 -0.13 -6.10
C LEU A 13 21.54 0.13 -5.00
N CYS A 14 20.66 -0.84 -4.72
CA CYS A 14 19.69 -0.80 -3.64
C CYS A 14 20.11 -1.61 -2.40
N ASP A 15 21.10 -2.51 -2.49
CA ASP A 15 21.62 -3.24 -1.33
C ASP A 15 22.70 -2.42 -0.61
N LYS A 16 22.62 -2.41 0.72
CA LYS A 16 23.58 -1.72 1.60
C LYS A 16 24.89 -2.49 1.78
N ASN A 17 24.99 -3.69 1.23
CA ASN A 17 26.15 -4.59 1.36
C ASN A 17 26.94 -4.77 0.05
N THR A 18 26.52 -4.14 -1.05
CA THR A 18 27.18 -4.23 -2.36
C THR A 18 28.59 -3.64 -2.35
N ASP A 19 29.49 -4.21 -3.16
CA ASP A 19 30.87 -3.71 -3.35
C ASP A 19 30.88 -2.22 -3.77
N PRO A 20 31.49 -1.31 -2.98
CA PRO A 20 31.61 0.10 -3.34
C PRO A 20 32.20 0.34 -4.74
N ARG A 21 33.06 -0.55 -5.24
CA ARG A 21 33.62 -0.43 -6.60
C ARG A 21 32.56 -0.61 -7.68
N LEU A 22 31.60 -1.51 -7.48
CA LEU A 22 30.50 -1.73 -8.42
C LEU A 22 29.56 -0.52 -8.43
N ILE A 23 29.32 0.08 -7.25
CA ILE A 23 28.56 1.32 -7.11
C ILE A 23 29.26 2.45 -7.88
N ASP A 24 30.55 2.66 -7.66
CA ASP A 24 31.34 3.70 -8.36
C ASP A 24 31.38 3.50 -9.89
N GLU A 25 31.42 2.27 -10.38
CA GLU A 25 31.36 1.99 -11.83
C GLU A 25 29.98 2.24 -12.43
N CYS A 26 28.90 1.91 -11.70
CA CYS A 26 27.54 2.22 -12.11
C CYS A 26 27.28 3.73 -12.13
N MET A 27 27.70 4.45 -11.10
CA MET A 27 27.54 5.91 -11.00
C MET A 27 28.24 6.62 -12.16
N ARG A 28 29.50 6.26 -12.43
CA ARG A 28 30.29 6.81 -13.55
C ARG A 28 29.66 6.49 -14.92
N HIS A 29 29.06 5.30 -15.07
CA HIS A 29 28.34 4.96 -16.29
C HIS A 29 27.07 5.82 -16.51
N MET A 30 26.38 6.23 -15.44
CA MET A 30 25.23 7.15 -15.54
C MET A 30 25.61 8.60 -15.84
N GLU A 31 26.83 9.02 -15.56
CA GLU A 31 27.37 10.31 -15.99
C GLU A 31 27.61 10.33 -17.52
N GLU A 32 28.02 9.19 -18.08
CA GLU A 32 28.35 9.05 -19.51
C GLU A 32 27.18 8.59 -20.39
N CYS A 33 26.16 7.92 -19.83
CA CYS A 33 25.05 7.31 -20.57
C CYS A 33 23.67 7.79 -20.11
N SER A 34 23.05 8.70 -20.89
CA SER A 34 21.72 9.25 -20.61
C SER A 34 20.59 8.22 -20.66
N GLU A 35 20.70 7.18 -21.49
CA GLU A 35 19.72 6.07 -21.53
C GLU A 35 19.74 5.27 -20.23
N CYS A 36 20.93 4.85 -19.77
CA CYS A 36 21.10 4.11 -18.52
C CYS A 36 20.74 4.96 -17.29
N LYS A 37 21.01 6.27 -17.31
CA LYS A 37 20.55 7.21 -16.30
C LYS A 37 19.02 7.30 -16.26
N SER A 38 18.36 7.45 -17.42
CA SER A 38 16.88 7.49 -17.50
C SER A 38 16.26 6.17 -17.04
N TYR A 39 16.88 5.04 -17.40
CA TYR A 39 16.50 3.70 -16.92
C TYR A 39 16.65 3.58 -15.40
N TYR A 40 17.73 4.13 -14.81
CA TYR A 40 17.92 4.16 -13.36
C TYR A 40 16.94 5.10 -12.64
N GLU A 41 16.67 6.27 -13.18
CA GLU A 41 15.65 7.18 -12.62
C GLU A 41 14.26 6.54 -12.68
N GLY A 42 13.92 5.82 -13.75
CA GLY A 42 12.69 5.02 -13.87
C GLY A 42 12.65 3.82 -12.92
N TYR A 43 13.75 3.09 -12.78
CA TYR A 43 13.91 1.98 -11.84
C TYR A 43 13.80 2.46 -10.39
N MET A 44 14.50 3.53 -10.01
CA MET A 44 14.43 4.10 -8.66
C MET A 44 13.09 4.77 -8.39
N ALA A 45 12.43 5.40 -9.36
CA ALA A 45 11.05 5.85 -9.21
C ALA A 45 10.12 4.66 -8.91
N THR A 46 10.35 3.52 -9.58
CA THR A 46 9.61 2.27 -9.38
C THR A 46 9.91 1.66 -7.99
N VAL A 47 11.17 1.53 -7.58
CA VAL A 47 11.55 1.07 -6.22
C VAL A 47 10.95 1.98 -5.14
N ASN A 48 11.06 3.31 -5.29
CA ASN A 48 10.50 4.29 -4.35
C ASN A 48 8.96 4.30 -4.26
N MET A 49 8.29 3.58 -5.16
CA MET A 49 6.85 3.50 -5.33
C MET A 49 6.31 2.11 -4.96
N LEU A 50 7.14 1.08 -5.05
CA LEU A 50 6.85 -0.31 -4.69
C LEU A 50 7.39 -0.72 -3.32
N CYS A 51 8.32 0.03 -2.74
CA CYS A 51 8.59 -0.02 -1.32
C CYS A 51 7.42 0.64 -0.58
N PRO A 52 6.64 -0.11 0.24
CA PRO A 52 5.69 0.46 1.19
C PRO A 52 6.42 1.46 2.08
N ARG A 53 6.16 2.76 1.85
CA ARG A 53 6.72 3.84 2.67
C ARG A 53 6.10 3.89 4.06
N TYR A 54 4.93 3.25 4.21
CA TYR A 54 4.11 3.22 5.42
C TYR A 54 3.60 1.81 5.66
N ALA A 55 3.70 1.32 6.89
CA ALA A 55 3.05 0.08 7.29
C ALA A 55 1.51 0.25 7.32
N PRO A 56 0.72 -0.74 6.88
CA PRO A 56 -0.73 -0.68 6.99
C PRO A 56 -1.15 -0.54 8.46
N MET A 57 -1.97 0.48 8.73
CA MET A 57 -2.78 0.49 9.95
C MET A 57 -3.70 -0.73 9.89
N THR A 58 -3.86 -1.41 11.03
CA THR A 58 -4.82 -2.51 11.18
C THR A 58 -5.49 -2.34 12.53
N ILE A 59 -6.76 -1.96 12.52
CA ILE A 59 -7.60 -1.87 13.70
C ILE A 59 -8.45 -3.14 13.74
N GLN A 60 -8.17 -4.03 14.69
CA GLN A 60 -9.10 -5.15 14.93
C GLN A 60 -10.47 -4.59 15.33
N PRO A 61 -11.57 -5.06 14.74
CA PRO A 61 -12.91 -4.65 15.15
C PRO A 61 -13.15 -5.08 16.60
N THR A 62 -13.21 -4.10 17.49
CA THR A 62 -13.54 -4.31 18.90
C THR A 62 -14.98 -4.80 19.00
N SER A 63 -15.15 -6.07 19.36
CA SER A 63 -16.46 -6.61 19.73
C SER A 63 -16.70 -6.40 21.23
N PRO A 64 -17.61 -5.50 21.65
CA PRO A 64 -17.83 -5.24 23.07
C PRO A 64 -18.62 -6.40 23.66
N LYS A 65 -17.95 -7.29 24.40
CA LYS A 65 -18.62 -8.22 25.32
C LYS A 65 -18.84 -7.54 26.67
N THR A 66 -19.83 -6.67 26.73
CA THR A 66 -20.33 -6.14 28.00
C THR A 66 -21.81 -6.48 28.12
N LYS A 67 -22.16 -7.27 29.13
CA LYS A 67 -23.56 -7.46 29.52
C LYS A 67 -24.09 -6.11 30.01
N ILE A 68 -25.07 -5.55 29.30
CA ILE A 68 -25.93 -4.51 29.84
C ILE A 68 -27.32 -5.13 29.96
N GLU A 69 -27.89 -5.05 31.15
CA GLU A 69 -29.22 -5.58 31.44
C GLU A 69 -30.30 -4.79 30.68
N SER A 70 -31.37 -5.48 30.33
CA SER A 70 -32.36 -4.99 29.38
C SER A 70 -33.31 -3.99 30.04
N TYR A 71 -33.50 -2.84 29.39
CA TYR A 71 -34.75 -2.09 29.49
C TYR A 71 -35.56 -2.27 28.20
N THR A 72 -36.83 -2.59 28.40
CA THR A 72 -37.74 -3.17 27.40
C THR A 72 -38.44 -2.11 26.56
N ILE A 73 -38.43 -2.24 25.23
CA ILE A 73 -39.57 -1.92 24.36
C ILE A 73 -39.64 -2.99 23.25
N GLU A 74 -40.84 -3.53 23.01
CA GLU A 74 -41.18 -4.53 21.98
C GLU A 74 -41.31 -3.82 20.61
N GLU A 75 -41.00 -4.39 19.44
CA GLU A 75 -41.66 -5.44 18.65
C GLU A 75 -40.87 -5.55 17.30
N LYS A 76 -40.92 -6.55 16.41
CA LYS A 76 -41.45 -7.93 16.34
C LYS A 76 -40.77 -8.63 15.14
N HIS A 77 -40.46 -9.93 15.25
CA HIS A 77 -40.16 -10.91 14.17
C HIS A 77 -39.16 -10.53 13.04
N SER A 78 -38.10 -11.31 12.79
CA SER A 78 -38.23 -12.71 12.35
C SER A 78 -37.07 -13.60 12.83
N LYS A 79 -37.39 -14.79 13.35
CA LYS A 79 -36.41 -15.84 13.71
C LYS A 79 -36.41 -16.91 12.62
N LYS A 80 -35.29 -17.09 11.91
CA LYS A 80 -34.81 -18.40 11.37
C LYS A 80 -33.49 -18.23 10.60
N GLN A 81 -32.36 -18.49 11.26
CA GLN A 81 -31.12 -19.14 10.75
C GLN A 81 -29.92 -18.82 11.65
N HIS A 82 -29.81 -19.51 12.79
CA HIS A 82 -28.54 -19.62 13.53
C HIS A 82 -28.47 -20.96 14.29
N LYS A 83 -28.25 -22.03 13.53
CA LYS A 83 -27.59 -23.26 13.99
C LYS A 83 -26.69 -23.74 12.86
N ILE A 84 -25.53 -24.31 13.22
CA ILE A 84 -24.40 -24.65 12.35
C ILE A 84 -23.55 -23.43 11.95
N GLN A 85 -22.58 -23.08 12.80
CA GLN A 85 -21.16 -22.79 12.45
C GLN A 85 -20.39 -22.31 13.70
N GLN A 86 -20.15 -23.22 14.63
CA GLN A 86 -19.02 -23.10 15.56
C GLN A 86 -17.87 -23.96 15.03
N LEU A 87 -17.07 -23.40 14.13
CA LEU A 87 -15.84 -24.04 13.65
C LEU A 87 -14.83 -22.96 13.25
N ARG A 88 -13.76 -22.85 14.06
CA ARG A 88 -12.45 -22.23 13.81
C ARG A 88 -12.36 -21.27 12.62
N ILE A 89 -12.64 -19.98 12.87
CA ILE A 89 -12.17 -18.90 12.01
C ILE A 89 -10.66 -18.73 12.27
N ARG A 90 -9.83 -18.97 11.25
CA ARG A 90 -8.45 -18.46 11.20
C ARG A 90 -8.51 -17.07 10.58
N PHE A 91 -8.07 -16.05 11.31
CA PHE A 91 -8.05 -14.68 10.78
C PHE A 91 -6.83 -14.47 9.87
N THR A 92 -6.98 -14.77 8.58
CA THR A 92 -6.02 -14.41 7.53
C THR A 92 -6.20 -12.94 7.15
N GLN A 93 -5.53 -12.06 7.90
CA GLN A 93 -5.52 -10.62 7.62
C GLN A 93 -4.53 -10.32 6.50
N ILE A 94 -5.04 -10.08 5.28
CA ILE A 94 -4.22 -9.81 4.10
C ILE A 94 -4.46 -8.39 3.63
N ALA A 95 -3.76 -7.42 4.24
CA ALA A 95 -3.49 -6.20 3.51
C ALA A 95 -2.77 -6.62 2.22
N ALA A 96 -3.43 -6.55 1.07
CA ALA A 96 -2.70 -6.71 -0.18
C ALA A 96 -1.90 -5.42 -0.35
N ALA A 97 -0.63 -5.48 0.04
CA ALA A 97 0.38 -4.78 -0.74
C ALA A 97 0.12 -5.26 -2.17
N LEU A 98 -0.53 -4.42 -2.97
CA LEU A 98 -0.65 -4.61 -4.39
C LEU A 98 0.74 -4.30 -4.93
N ILE A 99 1.63 -5.28 -4.72
CA ILE A 99 2.85 -5.45 -5.47
C ILE A 99 2.39 -5.81 -6.87
N ILE A 100 1.98 -4.78 -7.62
CA ILE A 100 1.62 -4.93 -9.03
C ILE A 100 2.90 -5.31 -9.84
N PHE A 101 4.10 -5.19 -9.25
CA PHE A 101 5.36 -5.06 -10.00
C PHE A 101 6.67 -5.69 -9.50
N VAL A 102 6.71 -6.54 -8.46
CA VAL A 102 7.98 -7.21 -8.05
C VAL A 102 7.84 -8.72 -7.89
N ALA A 103 7.71 -9.41 -9.02
CA ALA A 103 8.01 -10.85 -9.15
C ALA A 103 8.74 -11.10 -10.48
N GLY A 104 9.94 -10.52 -10.61
CA GLY A 104 10.67 -10.50 -11.89
C GLY A 104 12.18 -10.26 -11.85
N VAL A 105 12.86 -10.30 -10.69
CA VAL A 105 14.32 -10.10 -10.63
C VAL A 105 15.08 -11.19 -9.85
N MET A 106 14.40 -12.20 -9.31
CA MET A 106 15.00 -13.23 -8.46
C MET A 106 14.47 -14.65 -8.76
N THR A 107 14.65 -15.12 -10.00
CA THR A 107 14.98 -16.53 -10.31
C THR A 107 15.38 -16.65 -11.79
N GLY A 108 16.67 -16.52 -12.09
CA GLY A 108 17.19 -16.99 -13.37
C GLY A 108 17.28 -18.52 -13.37
N LEU A 109 16.44 -19.20 -14.15
CA LEU A 109 16.64 -20.60 -14.52
C LEU A 109 15.97 -20.91 -15.86
N SER A 110 16.79 -21.33 -16.83
CA SER A 110 16.39 -21.66 -18.20
C SER A 110 15.59 -22.96 -18.29
N ASN A 111 14.91 -23.15 -19.43
CA ASN A 111 14.30 -24.40 -19.94
C ASN A 111 12.96 -24.84 -19.34
N LEU A 112 11.85 -24.52 -20.04
CA LEU A 112 10.79 -25.49 -20.40
C LEU A 112 10.17 -25.03 -21.76
N PHE A 113 9.92 -25.98 -22.67
CA PHE A 113 9.52 -25.73 -24.08
C PHE A 113 8.15 -26.33 -24.45
N SER A 114 7.53 -25.78 -25.51
CA SER A 114 6.36 -26.29 -26.27
C SER A 114 5.03 -26.41 -25.49
N THR A 115 3.83 -26.17 -26.04
CA THR A 115 3.33 -25.85 -27.40
C THR A 115 2.02 -25.02 -27.20
N ASP A 116 1.37 -24.36 -28.18
CA ASP A 116 1.45 -24.44 -29.64
C ASP A 116 1.11 -23.09 -30.32
N ALA A 117 1.41 -22.96 -31.62
CA ALA A 117 1.28 -21.72 -32.38
C ALA A 117 -0.11 -21.52 -33.01
N LYS A 118 -1.02 -20.91 -32.25
CA LYS A 118 -1.98 -19.96 -32.86
C LYS A 118 -1.30 -18.60 -33.01
N ALA A 119 -1.70 -17.81 -33.99
CA ALA A 119 -1.23 -16.44 -34.18
C ALA A 119 -1.81 -15.48 -33.11
N VAL A 120 -1.46 -15.74 -31.85
CA VAL A 120 -1.79 -14.86 -30.72
C VAL A 120 -0.84 -13.66 -30.79
N THR A 121 -1.40 -12.45 -30.80
CA THR A 121 -0.61 -11.22 -30.76
C THR A 121 0.29 -11.25 -29.52
N SER A 122 1.58 -10.97 -29.68
CA SER A 122 2.54 -10.97 -28.57
C SER A 122 2.04 -10.05 -27.44
N PRO A 123 2.06 -10.46 -26.16
CA PRO A 123 1.59 -9.62 -25.06
C PRO A 123 2.31 -8.27 -25.05
N SER A 124 3.61 -8.24 -25.35
CA SER A 124 4.39 -7.01 -25.45
C SER A 124 3.85 -6.02 -26.50
N LEU A 125 3.29 -6.50 -27.62
CA LEU A 125 2.67 -5.65 -28.65
C LEU A 125 1.31 -5.10 -28.20
N ILE A 126 0.53 -5.90 -27.44
CA ILE A 126 -0.74 -5.45 -26.84
C ILE A 126 -0.45 -4.34 -25.82
N PHE A 127 0.55 -4.52 -24.95
CA PHE A 127 0.98 -3.48 -24.02
C PHE A 127 1.50 -2.24 -24.73
N GLU A 128 2.35 -2.37 -25.76
CA GLU A 128 2.79 -1.21 -26.56
C GLU A 128 1.65 -0.43 -27.18
N GLN A 129 0.63 -1.12 -27.68
CA GLN A 129 -0.55 -0.45 -28.23
C GLN A 129 -1.35 0.25 -27.14
N ALA A 130 -1.55 -0.39 -25.99
CA ALA A 130 -2.26 0.18 -24.86
C ALA A 130 -1.52 1.40 -24.28
N ILE A 131 -0.20 1.33 -24.11
CA ILE A 131 0.68 2.44 -23.66
C ILE A 131 0.50 3.65 -24.59
N ARG A 132 0.62 3.46 -25.91
CA ARG A 132 0.39 4.52 -26.91
C ARG A 132 -1.00 5.14 -26.80
N ASN A 133 -2.02 4.33 -26.51
CA ASN A 133 -3.41 4.77 -26.47
C ASN A 133 -3.79 5.50 -25.16
N VAL A 134 -3.15 5.16 -24.02
CA VAL A 134 -3.38 5.86 -22.74
C VAL A 134 -2.49 7.10 -22.54
N HIS A 135 -1.33 7.19 -23.19
CA HIS A 135 -0.34 8.27 -23.03
C HIS A 135 -0.93 9.70 -23.16
N ASN A 136 -2.00 9.87 -23.93
CA ASN A 136 -2.64 11.17 -24.19
C ASN A 136 -4.01 11.31 -23.50
N ALA A 137 -4.33 10.47 -22.50
CA ALA A 137 -5.58 10.56 -21.76
C ALA A 137 -5.57 11.79 -20.83
N GLY A 138 -6.23 12.87 -21.25
CA GLY A 138 -6.29 14.11 -20.43
C GLY A 138 -7.07 13.96 -19.11
N SER A 139 -7.81 12.86 -18.96
CA SER A 139 -8.54 12.51 -17.74
C SER A 139 -8.93 11.04 -17.74
N PHE A 140 -9.17 10.47 -16.56
CA PHE A 140 -9.78 9.15 -16.45
C PHE A 140 -10.49 8.93 -15.11
N ILE A 141 -11.39 7.95 -15.10
CA ILE A 141 -12.07 7.45 -13.90
C ILE A 141 -11.90 5.93 -13.85
N ILE A 142 -11.49 5.43 -12.67
CA ILE A 142 -11.45 4.01 -12.35
C ILE A 142 -12.39 3.77 -11.16
N ASN A 143 -13.48 3.04 -11.39
CA ASN A 143 -14.37 2.60 -10.31
C ASN A 143 -14.09 1.14 -9.99
N MET A 144 -13.81 0.83 -8.73
CA MET A 144 -13.43 -0.48 -8.23
C MET A 144 -14.36 -0.95 -7.12
N ASN A 145 -14.45 -2.26 -6.96
CA ASN A 145 -14.96 -2.92 -5.77
C ASN A 145 -13.78 -3.68 -5.14
N ALA A 146 -13.47 -3.40 -3.88
CA ALA A 146 -12.40 -4.04 -3.12
C ALA A 146 -12.97 -4.71 -1.86
N ARG A 147 -12.47 -5.89 -1.48
CA ARG A 147 -12.78 -6.46 -0.15
C ARG A 147 -11.89 -5.82 0.90
N THR A 148 -12.45 -4.94 1.71
CA THR A 148 -11.71 -4.03 2.59
C THR A 148 -12.66 -3.42 3.63
N LEU A 149 -12.14 -2.59 4.54
CA LEU A 149 -12.91 -1.89 5.58
C LEU A 149 -12.87 -0.36 5.37
N PRO A 150 -13.95 0.40 5.64
CA PRO A 150 -14.08 1.78 5.14
C PRO A 150 -13.00 2.76 5.60
N ASN A 151 -12.55 2.66 6.86
CA ASN A 151 -11.59 3.60 7.47
C ASN A 151 -10.15 3.09 7.44
N GLU A 152 -9.93 1.83 7.05
CA GLU A 152 -8.57 1.29 6.88
C GLU A 152 -7.87 1.93 5.67
N ASN A 153 -6.55 1.74 5.63
CA ASN A 153 -5.66 2.19 4.56
C ASN A 153 -6.15 1.78 3.15
N MET A 154 -5.69 2.48 2.11
CA MET A 154 -6.21 2.27 0.75
C MET A 154 -5.79 0.90 0.22
N ALA A 155 -4.53 0.51 0.43
CA ALA A 155 -4.00 -0.83 0.16
C ALA A 155 -4.28 -1.87 1.27
N TYR A 156 -5.20 -1.58 2.20
CA TYR A 156 -5.72 -2.63 3.09
C TYR A 156 -6.79 -3.44 2.37
N PHE A 157 -6.69 -4.76 2.46
CA PHE A 157 -7.68 -5.70 1.97
C PHE A 157 -7.98 -6.73 3.07
N ASP A 158 -9.10 -7.44 2.93
CA ASP A 158 -9.48 -8.55 3.79
C ASP A 158 -10.27 -9.55 2.92
N PRO A 159 -9.79 -10.79 2.70
CA PRO A 159 -10.47 -11.77 1.84
C PRO A 159 -11.89 -12.12 2.29
N GLU A 160 -12.17 -11.98 3.59
CA GLU A 160 -13.46 -12.31 4.20
C GLU A 160 -14.40 -11.08 4.28
N ALA A 161 -13.88 -9.86 4.07
CA ALA A 161 -14.68 -8.64 4.09
C ALA A 161 -15.60 -8.51 2.86
N GLU A 162 -16.68 -7.75 3.03
CA GLU A 162 -17.58 -7.38 1.94
C GLU A 162 -16.91 -6.43 0.93
N PHE A 163 -17.48 -6.37 -0.28
CA PHE A 163 -17.01 -5.44 -1.31
C PHE A 163 -17.46 -4.00 -1.00
N ILE A 164 -16.48 -3.10 -0.92
CA ILE A 164 -16.65 -1.65 -0.79
C ILE A 164 -16.22 -0.99 -2.09
N LYS A 165 -16.96 0.02 -2.56
CA LYS A 165 -16.55 0.78 -3.75
C LYS A 165 -15.36 1.69 -3.47
N ILE A 166 -14.43 1.76 -4.41
CA ILE A 166 -13.34 2.73 -4.45
C ILE A 166 -13.42 3.46 -5.79
N SER A 167 -13.42 4.80 -5.78
CA SER A 167 -13.44 5.62 -7.00
C SER A 167 -12.18 6.46 -7.08
N LEU A 168 -11.38 6.25 -8.14
CA LEU A 168 -10.26 7.11 -8.52
C LEU A 168 -10.68 7.99 -9.69
N LYS A 169 -10.49 9.30 -9.57
CA LYS A 169 -10.67 10.29 -10.63
C LYS A 169 -9.36 11.03 -10.82
N VAL A 170 -8.89 11.16 -12.06
CA VAL A 170 -7.64 11.86 -12.42
C VAL A 170 -7.90 12.82 -13.57
N LEU A 171 -7.37 14.03 -13.47
CA LEU A 171 -7.49 15.11 -14.44
C LEU A 171 -6.11 15.73 -14.68
N HIS A 172 -5.66 15.76 -15.92
CA HIS A 172 -4.46 16.48 -16.36
C HIS A 172 -4.90 17.78 -17.06
N GLN A 173 -4.42 18.92 -16.56
CA GLN A 173 -4.78 20.24 -17.09
C GLN A 173 -3.62 21.21 -16.86
N ASN A 174 -3.15 21.86 -17.93
CA ASN A 174 -2.08 22.89 -17.90
C ASN A 174 -0.84 22.41 -17.11
N ASP A 175 -0.24 21.31 -17.58
CA ASP A 175 0.94 20.64 -16.99
C ASP A 175 0.78 20.20 -15.52
N SER A 176 -0.43 20.28 -14.97
CA SER A 176 -0.75 19.93 -13.59
C SER A 176 -1.68 18.71 -13.56
N THR A 177 -1.45 17.83 -12.58
CA THR A 177 -2.33 16.68 -12.32
C THR A 177 -3.15 16.93 -11.06
N PHE A 178 -4.45 16.70 -11.14
CA PHE A 178 -5.40 16.75 -10.03
C PHE A 178 -6.02 15.37 -9.89
N TRP A 179 -6.13 14.84 -8.68
CA TRP A 179 -6.75 13.54 -8.47
C TRP A 179 -7.52 13.46 -7.16
N ARG A 180 -8.46 12.52 -7.11
CA ARG A 180 -9.30 12.21 -5.94
C ARG A 180 -9.55 10.70 -5.87
N LEU A 181 -9.28 10.10 -4.71
CA LEU A 181 -9.47 8.69 -4.39
C LEU A 181 -10.44 8.57 -3.21
N GLU A 182 -11.62 7.99 -3.45
CA GLU A 182 -12.72 7.90 -2.48
C GLU A 182 -13.02 6.44 -2.15
N LYS A 183 -12.97 6.06 -0.87
CA LYS A 183 -13.38 4.75 -0.35
C LYS A 183 -14.77 4.86 0.26
N GLU A 184 -15.73 4.14 -0.30
CA GLU A 184 -17.14 4.20 0.09
C GLU A 184 -17.29 3.97 1.60
N GLY A 185 -18.06 4.85 2.25
CA GLY A 185 -18.30 4.76 3.68
C GLY A 185 -17.21 5.35 4.59
N GLY A 186 -15.98 5.64 4.12
CA GLY A 186 -14.87 6.04 4.99
C GLY A 186 -13.87 7.02 4.38
N ARG A 187 -12.63 6.57 4.11
CA ARG A 187 -11.48 7.44 3.80
C ARG A 187 -11.57 8.09 2.42
N THR A 188 -11.17 9.35 2.33
CA THR A 188 -10.98 10.09 1.07
C THR A 188 -9.59 10.71 1.04
N ILE A 189 -8.97 10.72 -0.14
CA ILE A 189 -7.70 11.41 -0.41
C ILE A 189 -7.86 12.25 -1.68
N LEU A 190 -7.29 13.45 -1.73
CA LEU A 190 -7.17 14.25 -2.95
C LEU A 190 -5.81 14.95 -3.06
N PHE A 191 -5.49 15.42 -4.26
CA PHE A 191 -4.34 16.27 -4.54
C PHE A 191 -4.75 17.49 -5.35
N ASP A 192 -4.45 18.68 -4.82
CA ASP A 192 -4.84 19.98 -5.41
C ASP A 192 -3.86 20.51 -6.49
N GLY A 193 -2.87 19.71 -6.86
CA GLY A 193 -1.73 20.11 -7.69
C GLY A 193 -0.51 20.55 -6.88
N ARG A 194 -0.59 20.69 -5.55
CA ARG A 194 0.52 21.08 -4.65
C ARG A 194 0.58 20.23 -3.39
N GLU A 195 -0.54 20.09 -2.69
CA GLU A 195 -0.67 19.36 -1.43
C GLU A 195 -1.64 18.18 -1.58
N GLN A 196 -1.33 17.09 -0.88
CA GLN A 196 -2.26 15.98 -0.67
C GLN A 196 -3.07 16.23 0.60
N TYR A 197 -4.36 15.88 0.58
CA TYR A 197 -5.28 15.95 1.71
C TYR A 197 -5.92 14.58 1.90
N MET A 198 -5.91 14.06 3.13
CA MET A 198 -6.54 12.80 3.52
C MET A 198 -7.48 13.04 4.70
N TRP A 199 -8.70 12.53 4.63
CA TRP A 199 -9.62 12.54 5.78
C TRP A 199 -10.50 11.30 5.81
N ASP A 200 -11.11 11.04 6.96
CA ASP A 200 -12.09 9.98 7.15
C ASP A 200 -13.32 10.47 7.95
N LYS A 201 -14.22 9.54 8.29
CA LYS A 201 -15.43 9.83 9.09
C LYS A 201 -15.23 9.71 10.60
N ILE A 202 -14.11 9.16 11.06
CA ILE A 202 -13.82 8.98 12.50
C ILE A 202 -13.08 10.17 13.10
N GLY A 203 -12.57 11.08 12.25
CA GLY A 203 -12.10 12.41 12.63
C GLY A 203 -10.71 12.76 12.09
N SER A 204 -10.00 11.81 11.47
CA SER A 204 -8.68 12.06 10.93
C SER A 204 -8.74 13.06 9.79
N LYS A 205 -7.85 14.06 9.83
CA LYS A 205 -7.73 15.17 8.87
C LYS A 205 -6.25 15.50 8.74
N VAL A 206 -5.61 15.01 7.69
CA VAL A 206 -4.17 15.15 7.50
C VAL A 206 -3.91 15.76 6.13
N ARG A 207 -3.02 16.76 6.06
CA ARG A 207 -2.54 17.34 4.80
C ARG A 207 -1.02 17.18 4.71
N GLY A 208 -0.47 17.15 3.51
CA GLY A 208 0.96 16.98 3.31
C GLY A 208 1.41 17.36 1.91
N SER A 209 2.73 17.31 1.68
CA SER A 209 3.31 17.58 0.36
C SER A 209 2.94 16.52 -0.68
N VAL A 210 3.23 16.79 -1.95
CA VAL A 210 3.14 15.85 -3.08
C VAL A 210 3.79 14.47 -2.80
N ASN A 211 4.78 14.39 -1.91
CA ASN A 211 5.53 13.17 -1.57
C ASN A 211 4.98 12.41 -0.35
N THR A 212 3.88 12.87 0.26
CA THR A 212 3.34 12.28 1.49
C THR A 212 2.81 10.87 1.29
N GLY A 213 2.40 10.50 0.07
CA GLY A 213 2.20 9.09 -0.31
C GLY A 213 0.96 8.43 0.30
N PHE A 214 -0.10 9.20 0.60
CA PHE A 214 -1.34 8.68 1.18
C PHE A 214 -2.04 7.62 0.31
N MET A 215 -1.79 7.60 -1.00
CA MET A 215 -2.38 6.64 -1.93
C MET A 215 -1.81 5.21 -1.81
N GLU A 216 -0.65 5.03 -1.18
CA GLU A 216 0.04 3.73 -1.14
C GLU A 216 0.18 3.17 -2.57
N ASP A 217 -0.08 1.88 -2.77
CA ASP A 217 0.06 1.20 -4.07
C ASP A 217 -0.87 1.75 -5.17
N PHE A 218 -1.97 2.42 -4.80
CA PHE A 218 -2.87 3.07 -5.77
C PHE A 218 -2.20 4.24 -6.51
N ALA A 219 -1.04 4.72 -6.06
CA ALA A 219 -0.25 5.71 -6.80
C ALA A 219 0.12 5.22 -8.22
N SER A 220 0.22 3.90 -8.43
CA SER A 220 0.43 3.28 -9.75
C SER A 220 -0.70 3.53 -10.75
N LEU A 221 -1.92 3.76 -10.27
CA LEU A 221 -3.07 4.02 -11.12
C LEU A 221 -3.15 5.49 -11.57
N LEU A 222 -2.28 6.38 -11.07
CA LEU A 222 -2.22 7.78 -11.53
C LEU A 222 -1.59 7.96 -12.92
N GLN A 223 -0.76 6.99 -13.35
CA GLN A 223 0.02 7.03 -14.59
C GLN A 223 -0.16 5.68 -15.29
N PRO A 224 -1.32 5.46 -15.95
CA PRO A 224 -1.67 4.17 -16.56
C PRO A 224 -0.68 3.73 -17.64
N GLU A 225 0.01 4.68 -18.29
CA GLU A 225 1.13 4.39 -19.19
C GLU A 225 2.29 3.71 -18.46
N LYS A 226 2.67 4.17 -17.25
CA LYS A 226 3.75 3.55 -16.47
C LYS A 226 3.35 2.20 -15.88
N LEU A 227 2.10 2.07 -15.43
CA LEU A 227 1.50 0.79 -15.06
C LEU A 227 1.66 -0.23 -16.22
N LEU A 228 1.30 0.15 -17.44
CA LEU A 228 1.40 -0.73 -18.60
C LEU A 228 2.86 -0.98 -19.06
N GLU A 229 3.74 0.01 -18.99
CA GLU A 229 5.20 -0.13 -19.22
C GLU A 229 5.82 -1.15 -18.26
N GLN A 230 5.55 -1.01 -16.96
CA GLN A 230 6.06 -1.93 -15.94
C GLN A 230 5.49 -3.35 -16.12
N GLN A 231 4.22 -3.50 -16.56
CA GLN A 231 3.64 -4.82 -16.86
C GLN A 231 4.31 -5.44 -18.10
N LYS A 232 4.58 -4.64 -19.14
CA LYS A 232 5.32 -5.06 -20.34
C LYS A 232 6.71 -5.59 -20.01
N THR A 233 7.46 -4.89 -19.15
CA THR A 233 8.81 -5.29 -18.73
C THR A 233 8.79 -6.58 -17.91
N ALA A 234 7.93 -6.66 -16.89
CA ALA A 234 7.78 -7.87 -16.07
C ALA A 234 7.36 -9.11 -16.88
N ILE A 235 6.72 -8.92 -18.03
CA ILE A 235 6.36 -9.96 -19.00
C ILE A 235 7.53 -10.36 -19.90
N ALA A 236 8.39 -9.41 -20.29
CA ALA A 236 9.56 -9.68 -21.13
C ALA A 236 10.64 -10.48 -20.37
N ASP A 237 10.82 -10.19 -19.08
CA ASP A 237 11.85 -10.81 -18.24
C ASP A 237 11.45 -12.20 -17.69
N ASN A 238 10.16 -12.55 -17.73
CA ASN A 238 9.65 -13.83 -17.22
C ASN A 238 9.65 -14.93 -18.30
N ASN A 239 10.20 -16.10 -17.94
CA ASN A 239 9.95 -17.33 -18.70
C ASN A 239 8.44 -17.58 -18.81
N LYS A 240 7.97 -17.89 -20.02
CA LYS A 240 6.57 -17.77 -20.51
C LYS A 240 5.46 -18.51 -19.72
N GLY A 241 5.75 -19.22 -18.63
CA GLY A 241 4.80 -20.01 -17.86
C GLY A 241 3.86 -19.20 -16.95
N ASN A 242 4.24 -17.98 -16.55
CA ASN A 242 3.49 -17.17 -15.57
C ASN A 242 2.44 -16.23 -16.19
N ILE A 243 2.14 -16.36 -17.49
CA ILE A 243 1.23 -15.49 -18.23
C ILE A 243 0.30 -16.34 -19.09
N LYS A 244 -0.97 -15.94 -19.19
CA LYS A 244 -1.92 -16.47 -20.17
C LYS A 244 -2.57 -15.32 -20.92
N ILE A 245 -2.84 -15.54 -22.21
CA ILE A 245 -3.64 -14.64 -23.03
C ILE A 245 -4.88 -15.42 -23.46
N SER A 246 -6.04 -14.77 -23.36
CA SER A 246 -7.26 -15.21 -24.02
C SER A 246 -7.87 -14.04 -24.77
N GLU A 247 -8.58 -14.34 -25.85
CA GLU A 247 -9.01 -13.34 -26.83
C GLU A 247 -10.35 -13.77 -27.42
N ASP A 248 -11.30 -12.84 -27.48
CA ASP A 248 -12.58 -12.98 -28.18
C ASP A 248 -12.71 -11.89 -29.26
N ASP A 249 -13.83 -11.82 -29.97
CA ASP A 249 -14.03 -10.85 -31.08
C ASP A 249 -13.93 -9.38 -30.65
N SER A 250 -14.10 -9.09 -29.35
CA SER A 250 -14.19 -7.75 -28.77
C SER A 250 -13.06 -7.39 -27.79
N LYS A 251 -12.47 -8.39 -27.12
CA LYS A 251 -11.55 -8.20 -25.98
C LYS A 251 -10.31 -9.08 -26.08
N ILE A 252 -9.25 -8.61 -25.43
CA ILE A 252 -8.02 -9.36 -25.13
C ILE A 252 -7.85 -9.35 -23.61
N VAL A 253 -7.69 -10.50 -22.99
CA VAL A 253 -7.46 -10.65 -21.55
C VAL A 253 -6.06 -11.20 -21.33
N ILE A 254 -5.24 -10.46 -20.58
CA ILE A 254 -3.90 -10.88 -20.14
C ILE A 254 -3.98 -11.24 -18.65
N THR A 255 -3.78 -12.51 -18.34
CA THR A 255 -3.72 -13.04 -16.98
C THR A 255 -2.27 -13.24 -16.57
N THR A 256 -1.83 -12.56 -15.50
CA THR A 256 -0.50 -12.71 -14.90
C THR A 256 -0.59 -13.44 -13.57
N TYR A 257 0.35 -14.35 -13.31
CA TYR A 257 0.47 -15.11 -12.07
C TYR A 257 1.72 -14.65 -11.31
N THR A 258 1.57 -14.27 -10.04
CA THR A 258 2.63 -13.73 -9.17
C THR A 258 2.52 -14.30 -7.76
N GLU A 259 3.48 -13.99 -6.90
CA GLU A 259 3.40 -14.28 -5.46
C GLU A 259 3.37 -12.97 -4.67
N MET A 260 2.54 -12.91 -3.63
CA MET A 260 2.50 -11.80 -2.66
C MET A 260 2.69 -12.35 -1.25
N TYR A 261 3.35 -11.59 -0.37
CA TYR A 261 3.51 -11.98 1.04
C TYR A 261 2.17 -11.93 1.79
N ASP A 262 1.96 -12.87 2.71
CA ASP A 262 0.96 -12.72 3.76
C ASP A 262 1.32 -11.48 4.61
N ASN A 263 0.31 -10.66 4.91
CA ASN A 263 0.43 -9.48 5.75
C ASN A 263 -0.13 -9.70 7.17
N ASN A 264 -0.39 -10.95 7.56
CA ASN A 264 -0.54 -11.34 8.95
C ASN A 264 0.78 -11.16 9.73
N LEU A 265 1.01 -9.94 10.21
CA LEU A 265 2.20 -9.55 10.96
C LEU A 265 2.39 -10.39 12.24
N TYR A 266 1.33 -10.95 12.84
CA TYR A 266 1.44 -11.79 14.03
C TYR A 266 2.21 -13.10 13.79
N SER A 267 2.42 -13.53 12.53
CA SER A 267 3.38 -14.59 12.18
C SER A 267 4.81 -14.29 12.65
N LEU A 268 5.19 -13.01 12.66
CA LEU A 268 6.53 -12.54 13.05
C LEU A 268 6.82 -12.72 14.55
N LEU A 269 5.79 -12.79 15.41
CA LEU A 269 5.98 -13.06 16.85
C LEU A 269 6.77 -14.35 17.06
N ASN A 270 6.36 -15.41 16.36
CA ASN A 270 6.88 -16.77 16.50
C ASN A 270 8.12 -17.04 15.62
N ASN A 271 8.68 -16.02 14.96
CA ASN A 271 9.70 -16.16 13.91
C ASN A 271 9.27 -17.13 12.80
N SER A 272 7.96 -17.27 12.54
CA SER A 272 7.47 -18.12 11.47
C SER A 272 7.90 -17.54 10.12
N LYS A 273 8.30 -18.41 9.19
CA LYS A 273 8.57 -17.99 7.81
C LYS A 273 7.29 -17.38 7.25
N GLN A 274 7.39 -16.22 6.61
CA GLN A 274 6.23 -15.60 5.97
C GLN A 274 5.74 -16.48 4.83
N GLU A 275 4.44 -16.76 4.86
CA GLU A 275 3.77 -17.44 3.77
C GLU A 275 3.61 -16.47 2.60
N LYS A 276 3.54 -17.02 1.39
CA LYS A 276 3.21 -16.28 0.19
C LYS A 276 1.96 -16.88 -0.42
N HIS A 277 1.05 -16.01 -0.85
CA HIS A 277 -0.15 -16.39 -1.58
C HIS A 277 0.08 -16.15 -3.07
N LYS A 278 -0.45 -17.03 -3.92
CA LYS A 278 -0.44 -16.76 -5.37
C LYS A 278 -1.44 -15.64 -5.63
N CYS A 279 -0.97 -14.58 -6.28
CA CYS A 279 -1.80 -13.50 -6.77
C CYS A 279 -2.01 -13.68 -8.28
N ILE A 280 -3.26 -13.57 -8.72
CA ILE A 280 -3.65 -13.64 -10.12
C ILE A 280 -4.20 -12.26 -10.49
N MET A 281 -3.70 -11.67 -11.56
CA MET A 281 -4.19 -10.40 -12.09
C MET A 281 -4.70 -10.60 -13.52
N GLU A 282 -5.91 -10.14 -13.83
CA GLU A 282 -6.43 -10.06 -15.20
C GLU A 282 -6.54 -8.60 -15.62
N ASN A 283 -5.90 -8.27 -16.74
CA ASN A 283 -6.01 -6.98 -17.42
C ASN A 283 -6.81 -7.21 -18.71
N VAL A 284 -7.94 -6.51 -18.87
CA VAL A 284 -8.86 -6.66 -20.01
C VAL A 284 -8.74 -5.44 -20.92
N PHE A 285 -8.31 -5.66 -22.15
CA PHE A 285 -8.17 -4.64 -23.18
C PHE A 285 -9.28 -4.77 -24.22
N THR A 286 -9.82 -3.66 -24.72
CA THR A 286 -10.81 -3.66 -25.81
C THR A 286 -10.14 -3.55 -27.18
N LYS A 287 -10.56 -4.36 -28.16
CA LYS A 287 -9.92 -4.42 -29.49
C LYS A 287 -10.19 -3.20 -30.38
N ASN A 288 -11.31 -2.51 -30.16
CA ASN A 288 -11.72 -1.35 -30.96
C ASN A 288 -10.81 -0.13 -30.76
N ASP A 289 -10.24 0.04 -29.57
CA ASP A 289 -9.45 1.20 -29.17
C ASP A 289 -8.14 0.85 -28.42
N GLY A 290 -7.86 -0.43 -28.18
CA GLY A 290 -6.66 -0.91 -27.48
C GLY A 290 -6.54 -0.49 -26.01
N LEU A 291 -7.59 0.05 -25.39
CA LEU A 291 -7.53 0.60 -24.02
C LEU A 291 -7.78 -0.46 -22.95
N LEU A 292 -7.14 -0.31 -21.79
CA LEU A 292 -7.38 -1.13 -20.60
C LEU A 292 -8.73 -0.77 -19.97
N ARG A 293 -9.68 -1.70 -19.94
CA ARG A 293 -11.06 -1.46 -19.47
C ARG A 293 -11.40 -2.09 -18.13
N GLU A 294 -10.81 -3.23 -17.79
CA GLU A 294 -11.03 -3.91 -16.52
C GLU A 294 -9.68 -4.41 -15.95
N ILE A 295 -9.54 -4.31 -14.63
CA ILE A 295 -8.47 -4.91 -13.82
C ILE A 295 -9.16 -5.77 -12.77
N LYS A 296 -8.75 -7.03 -12.61
CA LYS A 296 -9.24 -7.90 -11.55
C LYS A 296 -8.06 -8.56 -10.85
N VAL A 297 -8.15 -8.71 -9.53
CA VAL A 297 -7.12 -9.30 -8.69
C VAL A 297 -7.75 -10.36 -7.80
N TRP A 298 -7.22 -11.58 -7.89
CA TRP A 298 -7.54 -12.70 -7.02
C TRP A 298 -6.31 -13.13 -6.24
N ILE A 299 -6.57 -13.74 -5.10
CA ILE A 299 -5.57 -14.49 -4.33
C ILE A 299 -5.99 -15.96 -4.24
N GLU A 300 -5.01 -16.86 -4.15
CA GLU A 300 -5.22 -18.29 -3.92
C GLU A 300 -4.99 -18.61 -2.44
N LEU A 301 -6.06 -18.96 -1.72
CA LEU A 301 -6.07 -19.31 -0.30
C LEU A 301 -6.71 -20.70 -0.12
N ASP A 302 -6.04 -21.63 0.55
CA ASP A 302 -6.52 -23.00 0.76
C ASP A 302 -7.10 -23.64 -0.52
N ASP A 303 -6.35 -23.56 -1.62
CA ASP A 303 -6.70 -23.99 -2.99
C ASP A 303 -7.95 -23.32 -3.61
N LYS A 304 -8.45 -22.23 -3.02
CA LYS A 304 -9.58 -21.43 -3.54
C LYS A 304 -9.13 -20.08 -4.06
N LYS A 305 -9.69 -19.66 -5.20
CA LYS A 305 -9.51 -18.30 -5.73
C LYS A 305 -10.51 -17.34 -5.09
N VAL A 306 -10.02 -16.34 -4.36
CA VAL A 306 -10.83 -15.27 -3.78
C VAL A 306 -10.58 -13.98 -4.55
N LEU A 307 -11.63 -13.41 -5.17
CA LEU A 307 -11.56 -12.09 -5.79
C LEU A 307 -11.48 -11.02 -4.69
N ILE A 308 -10.40 -10.24 -4.68
CA ILE A 308 -10.16 -9.17 -3.68
C ILE A 308 -10.32 -7.76 -4.25
N LEU A 309 -10.08 -7.57 -5.55
CA LEU A 309 -10.32 -6.31 -6.25
C LEU A 309 -10.86 -6.56 -7.66
N SER A 310 -11.81 -5.74 -8.09
CA SER A 310 -12.24 -5.66 -9.49
C SER A 310 -12.55 -4.21 -9.87
N SER A 311 -12.07 -3.72 -11.00
CA SER A 311 -12.62 -2.52 -11.62
C SER A 311 -13.87 -2.86 -12.43
N SER A 312 -14.85 -1.95 -12.38
CA SER A 312 -16.17 -2.10 -12.99
C SER A 312 -16.29 -1.43 -14.35
N ASP A 313 -15.52 -0.36 -14.58
CA ASP A 313 -15.35 0.34 -15.85
C ASP A 313 -14.19 1.33 -15.72
N ILE A 314 -13.18 1.25 -16.59
CA ILE A 314 -12.12 2.25 -16.74
C ILE A 314 -12.48 3.17 -17.92
N LYS A 315 -12.75 4.43 -17.58
CA LYS A 315 -13.17 5.47 -18.54
C LYS A 315 -12.08 6.48 -18.75
N TYR A 316 -11.57 6.57 -19.97
CA TYR A 316 -10.61 7.61 -20.40
C TYR A 316 -11.33 8.81 -21.03
N ASN A 317 -10.66 9.96 -21.03
CA ASN A 317 -11.13 11.22 -21.62
C ASN A 317 -12.55 11.62 -21.18
N THR A 318 -12.86 11.37 -19.91
CA THR A 318 -14.15 11.73 -19.32
C THR A 318 -14.16 13.19 -18.90
N LEU A 319 -15.20 13.94 -19.26
CA LEU A 319 -15.34 15.34 -18.82
C LEU A 319 -15.38 15.43 -17.29
N LEU A 320 -14.25 15.84 -16.69
CA LEU A 320 -14.09 16.09 -15.27
C LEU A 320 -13.86 17.59 -15.06
N ARG A 321 -14.60 18.19 -14.13
CA ARG A 321 -14.37 19.57 -13.69
C ARG A 321 -13.46 19.54 -12.47
N LYS A 322 -12.50 20.45 -12.41
CA LYS A 322 -11.52 20.53 -11.32
C LYS A 322 -12.20 20.70 -9.95
N GLU A 323 -13.30 21.44 -9.92
CA GLU A 323 -14.11 21.74 -8.74
C GLU A 323 -14.72 20.46 -8.14
N ASP A 324 -15.10 19.48 -8.96
CA ASP A 324 -15.66 18.19 -8.52
C ASP A 324 -14.61 17.28 -7.87
N LEU A 325 -13.32 17.48 -8.18
CA LEU A 325 -12.21 16.75 -7.56
C LEU A 325 -11.77 17.41 -6.25
N LEU A 326 -11.67 18.75 -6.25
CA LEU A 326 -10.99 19.51 -5.19
C LEU A 326 -11.88 19.97 -4.02
N HIS A 327 -13.13 19.51 -3.96
CA HIS A 327 -14.01 19.82 -2.82
C HIS A 327 -13.52 19.17 -1.52
N LEU A 328 -12.96 19.98 -0.63
CA LEU A 328 -12.61 19.62 0.74
C LEU A 328 -13.83 19.74 1.67
N PRO A 329 -13.87 19.01 2.80
CA PRO A 329 -14.83 19.25 3.86
C PRO A 329 -14.84 20.72 4.30
N ASN A 330 -16.02 21.29 4.58
CA ASN A 330 -16.15 22.67 5.06
C ASN A 330 -15.74 22.76 6.54
N ILE A 331 -14.42 22.84 6.77
CA ILE A 331 -13.79 22.93 8.09
C ILE A 331 -12.67 23.97 8.09
N ASP A 332 -12.31 24.46 9.26
CA ASP A 332 -11.18 25.39 9.43
C ASP A 332 -9.86 24.73 9.03
N LYS A 333 -8.99 25.47 8.34
CA LYS A 333 -7.65 24.99 7.91
C LYS A 333 -6.77 24.57 9.09
N SER A 334 -6.95 25.16 10.27
CA SER A 334 -6.25 24.79 11.51
C SER A 334 -6.58 23.39 12.03
N GLN A 335 -7.66 22.76 11.54
CA GLN A 335 -8.02 21.38 11.89
C GLN A 335 -7.30 20.31 11.06
N TRP A 336 -6.43 20.70 10.12
CA TRP A 336 -5.63 19.75 9.33
C TRP A 336 -4.26 19.56 9.97
N VAL A 337 -3.99 18.32 10.41
CA VAL A 337 -2.65 17.91 10.86
C VAL A 337 -1.69 17.92 9.67
N GLN A 338 -0.52 18.53 9.84
CA GLN A 338 0.53 18.55 8.82
C GLN A 338 1.35 17.26 8.90
N ALA A 339 1.47 16.52 7.78
CA ALA A 339 2.19 15.25 7.68
C ALA A 339 3.73 15.40 7.55
N GLU A 340 4.33 16.15 8.46
CA GLU A 340 5.76 16.48 8.47
C GLU A 340 6.54 15.60 9.45
N GLU A 341 7.80 15.29 9.11
CA GLU A 341 8.67 14.56 10.03
C GLU A 341 9.02 15.47 11.24
N PRO A 342 9.01 14.94 12.48
CA PRO A 342 9.41 15.69 13.65
C PRO A 342 10.83 16.27 13.48
N LEU A 343 10.94 17.60 13.57
CA LEU A 343 12.23 18.30 13.45
C LEU A 343 12.69 18.77 14.84
N LEU A 344 13.59 18.01 15.47
CA LEU A 344 14.22 18.40 16.73
C LEU A 344 15.45 19.29 16.46
N LYS A 345 15.67 20.26 17.37
CA LYS A 345 16.91 21.06 17.38
C LYS A 345 18.11 20.19 17.75
N GLU A 346 19.27 20.55 17.20
CA GLU A 346 20.54 19.93 17.57
C GLU A 346 20.82 20.04 19.08
N GLY A 347 21.43 19.00 19.64
CA GLY A 347 21.81 18.93 21.04
C GLY A 347 21.61 17.54 21.64
N VAL A 348 21.77 17.44 22.96
CA VAL A 348 21.75 16.18 23.73
C VAL A 348 20.47 15.37 23.48
N ARG A 349 19.31 16.02 23.33
CA ARG A 349 18.05 15.31 23.09
C ARG A 349 18.03 14.59 21.75
N LEU A 350 18.40 15.27 20.66
CA LEU A 350 18.48 14.66 19.33
C LEU A 350 19.50 13.50 19.33
N GLN A 351 20.68 13.71 19.92
CA GLN A 351 21.69 12.65 20.06
C GLN A 351 21.17 11.45 20.87
N THR A 352 20.35 11.67 21.89
CA THR A 352 19.71 10.58 22.65
C THR A 352 18.76 9.76 21.76
N LEU A 353 17.93 10.43 20.95
CA LEU A 353 16.97 9.77 20.06
C LEU A 353 17.64 9.04 18.88
N GLN A 354 18.77 9.56 18.39
CA GLN A 354 19.57 8.93 17.33
C GLN A 354 20.23 7.62 17.77
N ASN A 355 20.58 7.50 19.05
CA ASN A 355 21.19 6.31 19.64
C ASN A 355 20.18 5.35 20.30
N GLU A 356 18.88 5.66 20.23
CA GLU A 356 17.82 4.85 20.83
C GLU A 356 17.61 3.54 20.06
N THR A 357 17.41 2.42 20.76
CA THR A 357 17.02 1.17 20.11
C THR A 357 15.56 1.22 19.68
N ALA A 358 15.16 0.50 18.64
CA ALA A 358 13.76 0.51 18.19
C ALA A 358 12.77 0.03 19.28
N THR A 359 13.19 -0.88 20.17
CA THR A 359 12.38 -1.35 21.30
C THR A 359 12.26 -0.28 22.40
N ASP A 360 13.33 0.49 22.66
CA ASP A 360 13.27 1.61 23.60
C ASP A 360 12.44 2.77 23.04
N ALA A 361 12.56 3.06 21.74
CA ALA A 361 11.72 4.01 21.03
C ALA A 361 10.24 3.61 21.09
N ALA A 362 9.91 2.35 20.81
CA ALA A 362 8.54 1.83 20.94
C ALA A 362 8.00 2.06 22.36
N ARG A 363 8.81 1.77 23.40
CA ARG A 363 8.46 2.00 24.80
C ARG A 363 8.25 3.49 25.09
N ARG A 364 9.17 4.35 24.65
CA ARG A 364 9.11 5.81 24.81
C ARG A 364 7.85 6.40 24.20
N ILE A 365 7.60 6.10 22.93
CA ILE A 365 6.49 6.63 22.14
C ILE A 365 5.15 6.20 22.74
N LEU A 366 4.96 4.90 22.98
CA LEU A 366 3.70 4.39 23.53
C LEU A 366 3.47 4.83 24.98
N THR A 367 4.53 4.95 25.80
CA THR A 367 4.40 5.52 27.16
C THR A 367 4.00 6.99 27.11
N ALA A 368 4.59 7.79 26.20
CA ALA A 368 4.23 9.19 26.05
C ALA A 368 2.76 9.37 25.63
N ILE A 369 2.28 8.57 24.68
CA ILE A 369 0.88 8.61 24.22
C ILE A 369 -0.10 8.17 25.31
N THR A 370 0.16 7.04 25.99
CA THR A 370 -0.73 6.50 27.04
C THR A 370 -0.77 7.33 28.32
N SER A 371 0.33 8.01 28.67
CA SER A 371 0.38 8.97 29.78
C SER A 371 -0.11 10.38 29.43
N GLY A 372 -0.23 10.70 28.13
CA GLY A 372 -0.56 12.04 27.66
C GLY A 372 0.59 13.05 27.73
N ASN A 373 1.84 12.59 27.70
CA ASN A 373 3.01 13.47 27.57
C ASN A 373 3.13 13.97 26.12
N SER A 374 2.45 15.07 25.82
CA SER A 374 2.37 15.65 24.47
C SER A 374 3.75 15.97 23.87
N GLU A 375 4.66 16.58 24.62
CA GLU A 375 5.95 16.99 24.06
C GLU A 375 6.80 15.79 23.63
N GLN A 376 6.85 14.73 24.45
CA GLN A 376 7.60 13.52 24.13
C GLN A 376 6.98 12.68 23.01
N ALA A 377 5.65 12.70 22.87
CA ALA A 377 5.00 12.01 21.76
C ALA A 377 5.23 12.74 20.42
N LYS A 378 5.23 14.08 20.39
CA LYS A 378 5.51 14.87 19.15
C LYS A 378 6.84 14.53 18.49
N GLU A 379 7.84 14.09 19.26
CA GLU A 379 9.16 13.67 18.77
C GLU A 379 9.12 12.50 17.77
N ALA A 380 8.00 11.80 17.64
CA ALA A 380 7.85 10.64 16.75
C ALA A 380 6.59 10.63 15.88
N LEU A 381 5.63 11.55 16.08
CA LEU A 381 4.37 11.55 15.34
C LEU A 381 4.49 12.38 14.05
N ARG A 382 4.44 11.72 12.89
CA ARG A 382 4.46 12.38 11.57
C ARG A 382 3.07 12.78 11.06
N ALA A 383 2.15 11.82 10.96
CA ALA A 383 0.86 11.97 10.27
C ALA A 383 -0.35 11.73 11.20
N TYR A 384 -0.18 11.93 12.50
CA TYR A 384 -1.12 11.53 13.54
C TYR A 384 -1.62 12.72 14.34
N ASP A 385 -2.93 12.84 14.53
CA ASP A 385 -3.47 13.74 15.56
C ASP A 385 -3.13 13.20 16.94
N GLN A 386 -2.16 13.85 17.59
CA GLN A 386 -1.77 13.57 18.96
C GLN A 386 -2.94 13.62 19.95
N THR A 387 -3.87 14.56 19.76
CA THR A 387 -5.01 14.78 20.66
C THR A 387 -5.92 13.57 20.64
N GLU A 388 -6.24 13.07 19.43
CA GLU A 388 -7.10 11.90 19.27
C GLU A 388 -6.38 10.60 19.67
N LEU A 389 -5.10 10.43 19.33
CA LEU A 389 -4.30 9.29 19.83
C LEU A 389 -4.26 9.25 21.35
N THR A 390 -3.98 10.38 21.99
CA THR A 390 -3.95 10.50 23.46
C THR A 390 -5.33 10.18 24.01
N LYS A 391 -6.40 10.78 23.48
CA LYS A 391 -7.79 10.53 23.89
C LYS A 391 -8.18 9.04 23.79
N ARG A 392 -7.75 8.35 22.72
CA ARG A 392 -8.02 6.91 22.49
C ARG A 392 -7.25 5.98 23.45
N LEU A 393 -6.03 6.36 23.87
CA LEU A 393 -5.12 5.46 24.61
C LEU A 393 -4.80 5.92 26.05
N LYS A 394 -5.34 7.04 26.51
CA LYS A 394 -5.09 7.58 27.85
C LYS A 394 -5.50 6.59 28.94
N GLY A 395 -4.56 6.30 29.84
CA GLY A 395 -4.78 5.38 30.97
C GLY A 395 -4.66 3.89 30.63
N CYS A 396 -4.46 3.53 29.35
CA CYS A 396 -3.97 2.20 29.01
C CYS A 396 -2.53 2.02 29.52
N LYS A 397 -2.12 0.76 29.73
CA LYS A 397 -0.74 0.39 30.09
C LYS A 397 -0.11 -0.42 28.97
N VAL A 398 1.15 -0.14 28.66
CA VAL A 398 1.94 -0.91 27.69
C VAL A 398 3.06 -1.70 28.36
N SER A 399 3.19 -2.97 28.00
CA SER A 399 4.17 -3.90 28.57
C SER A 399 4.62 -4.96 27.55
N GLU A 400 5.50 -5.89 27.96
CA GLU A 400 5.85 -7.09 27.17
C GLU A 400 6.31 -6.77 25.74
N PHE A 401 7.27 -5.84 25.62
CA PHE A 401 7.84 -5.41 24.35
C PHE A 401 8.77 -6.49 23.75
N SER A 402 8.59 -6.81 22.48
CA SER A 402 9.45 -7.76 21.77
C SER A 402 10.78 -7.13 21.32
N MET A 403 11.73 -7.99 20.95
CA MET A 403 12.81 -7.58 20.04
C MET A 403 12.22 -7.14 18.69
N PRO A 404 12.88 -6.24 17.95
CA PRO A 404 12.39 -5.75 16.66
C PRO A 404 12.30 -6.88 15.64
N LYS A 405 11.19 -6.96 14.91
CA LYS A 405 10.96 -7.88 13.80
C LYS A 405 11.07 -7.12 12.48
N LYS A 406 11.71 -7.71 11.48
CA LYS A 406 11.76 -7.19 10.11
C LYS A 406 10.80 -7.98 9.22
N LYS A 407 10.38 -7.34 8.13
CA LYS A 407 9.68 -7.93 6.99
C LYS A 407 10.44 -7.49 5.74
N ASP A 408 10.63 -8.38 4.78
CA ASP A 408 11.55 -8.15 3.65
C ASP A 408 11.14 -6.97 2.76
N ASP A 409 9.84 -6.67 2.70
CA ASP A 409 9.28 -5.52 1.96
C ASP A 409 9.09 -4.26 2.81
N TYR A 410 9.52 -4.20 4.08
CA TYR A 410 9.33 -3.01 4.93
C TYR A 410 10.66 -2.40 5.38
N ALA A 411 10.84 -1.11 5.10
CA ALA A 411 12.06 -0.36 5.42
C ALA A 411 12.30 -0.12 6.93
N GLY A 412 11.29 -0.36 7.76
CA GLY A 412 11.35 -0.19 9.22
C GLY A 412 11.41 -1.51 9.99
N VAL A 413 10.87 -1.49 11.21
CA VAL A 413 10.71 -2.65 12.09
C VAL A 413 9.36 -2.65 12.79
N TYR A 414 8.89 -3.84 13.15
CA TYR A 414 7.72 -4.08 13.98
C TYR A 414 8.14 -4.47 15.40
N ILE A 415 7.59 -3.81 16.41
CA ILE A 415 7.78 -4.17 17.82
C ILE A 415 6.42 -4.59 18.36
N PHE A 416 6.30 -5.82 18.82
CA PHE A 416 5.07 -6.30 19.46
C PHE A 416 5.05 -5.86 20.92
N TYR A 417 3.87 -5.53 21.41
CA TYR A 417 3.66 -5.08 22.79
C TYR A 417 2.27 -5.49 23.26
N LYS A 418 2.09 -5.60 24.57
CA LYS A 418 0.80 -5.83 25.20
C LYS A 418 0.19 -4.51 25.60
N LEU A 419 -1.02 -4.22 25.11
CA LEU A 419 -1.84 -3.11 25.56
C LEU A 419 -2.84 -3.64 26.58
N THR A 420 -2.89 -3.03 27.76
CA THR A 420 -3.90 -3.31 28.79
C THR A 420 -4.78 -2.08 28.96
N GLN A 421 -6.07 -2.24 28.72
CA GLN A 421 -7.08 -1.19 28.86
C GLN A 421 -7.38 -0.91 30.36
N PRO A 422 -8.02 0.23 30.70
CA PRO A 422 -8.37 0.57 32.09
C PRO A 422 -9.30 -0.43 32.78
N ASP A 423 -10.06 -1.22 32.03
CA ASP A 423 -10.92 -2.31 32.53
C ASP A 423 -10.16 -3.60 32.88
N GLY A 424 -8.84 -3.65 32.60
CA GLY A 424 -7.99 -4.82 32.77
C GLY A 424 -7.91 -5.75 31.56
N THR A 425 -8.64 -5.49 30.48
CA THR A 425 -8.58 -6.28 29.24
C THR A 425 -7.21 -6.08 28.58
N SER A 426 -6.47 -7.17 28.36
CA SER A 426 -5.15 -7.15 27.70
C SER A 426 -5.17 -7.82 26.33
N GLN A 427 -4.52 -7.20 25.34
CA GLN A 427 -4.34 -7.75 23.99
C GLN A 427 -2.92 -7.49 23.46
N MET A 428 -2.45 -8.32 22.53
CA MET A 428 -1.19 -8.11 21.84
C MET A 428 -1.39 -7.25 20.58
N HIS A 429 -0.60 -6.20 20.47
CA HIS A 429 -0.54 -5.28 19.34
C HIS A 429 0.90 -5.22 18.81
N TYR A 430 1.10 -4.46 17.74
CA TYR A 430 2.41 -4.15 17.17
C TYR A 430 2.51 -2.66 16.90
N ILE A 431 3.69 -2.07 17.03
CA ILE A 431 3.99 -0.72 16.55
C ILE A 431 5.01 -0.84 15.43
N ALA A 432 4.73 -0.19 14.30
CA ALA A 432 5.65 -0.08 13.17
C ALA A 432 6.44 1.24 13.30
N LEU A 433 7.76 1.12 13.30
CA LEU A 433 8.69 2.26 13.42
C LEU A 433 9.67 2.28 12.24
N ARG A 434 10.06 3.47 11.79
CA ARG A 434 11.13 3.65 10.80
C ARG A 434 12.17 4.69 11.25
N GLN A 435 13.38 4.57 10.71
CA GLN A 435 14.54 5.44 11.04
C GLN A 435 15.17 6.10 9.78
N ASN A 436 14.53 5.95 8.61
CA ASN A 436 14.98 6.49 7.32
C ASN A 436 14.51 7.94 7.08
N ASN A 437 14.57 8.78 8.12
CA ASN A 437 14.39 10.23 8.05
C ASN A 437 15.75 10.95 8.14
N ASP A 438 15.79 12.22 7.75
CA ASP A 438 17.02 13.03 7.73
C ASP A 438 17.70 13.11 9.11
N GLN A 439 16.91 13.12 10.18
CA GLN A 439 17.41 13.17 11.56
C GLN A 439 17.88 11.81 12.11
N ARG A 440 17.62 10.70 11.41
CA ARG A 440 17.91 9.31 11.83
C ARG A 440 17.33 8.93 13.19
N ILE A 441 16.15 9.45 13.55
CA ILE A 441 15.43 9.12 14.78
C ILE A 441 14.31 8.09 14.51
N TRP A 442 13.85 7.36 15.52
CA TRP A 442 12.69 6.47 15.36
C TRP A 442 11.38 7.26 15.37
N ILE A 443 10.62 7.15 14.28
CA ILE A 443 9.30 7.77 14.12
C ILE A 443 8.21 6.71 13.96
N LEU A 444 7.00 7.04 14.43
CA LEU A 444 5.81 6.20 14.31
C LEU A 444 5.35 6.16 12.86
N ASP A 445 5.16 4.95 12.36
CA ASP A 445 4.74 4.68 10.99
C ASP A 445 3.33 4.04 10.95
N GLY A 446 3.05 3.06 11.83
CA GLY A 446 1.78 2.34 11.88
C GLY A 446 1.53 1.53 13.15
N GLY A 447 0.37 0.88 13.24
CA GLY A 447 0.04 -0.13 14.27
C GLY A 447 -0.63 0.37 15.57
N ILE A 448 -1.21 1.58 15.60
CA ILE A 448 -1.75 2.20 16.83
C ILE A 448 -3.28 2.38 16.86
#